data_AF-A0A9P1CKQ9-F1
#
_entry.id   AF-A0A9P1CKQ9-F1
#
_cell.length_a   1.000
_cell.length_b   1.000
_cell.length_c   1.000
_cell.angle_alpha   90.00
_cell.angle_beta   90.00
_cell.angle_gamma   90.00
#
_symmetry.space_group_name_H-M   'P 1'
#
loop_
_entity.id
_entity.type
_entity.pdbx_description
1 polymer ?
#
loop_
_entity_poly.entity_id
_entity_poly.type
_entity_poly.pdbx_seq_one_letter_code
_entity_poly.pdbx_strand_id
1 'polypeptide(L)'
;MAYPAEPAVVPMSQTSQPVMMDAGMPATYVTSSPYMPYDPYGGAYSMSPYMPAMPAAMPMSGLDHSQGKWFAPGEALPPGFVVCAHPEGHMAPQEGHAMTDMARESFVIPASTAAAAVAVVATSSVVPCSEPSECGATSAALVQRDHKRWRPDLGIQPQSCARRLKETCGANSMCAWHENLSRCQARIAWFHIMKCGSSFGATLAHFANSSLPELAHMPSCSGNVSDAHEDSCENGTQGARDFFIYKYPMHEWFPDVFWTTNRSSEPGAHRPIQDSDFQEWKGHFVGLFRSPQARVASAYNHFVISSLDNPLSEYNHSRQMHYLKKFAAVARGTVTKMLSGMYDVNPIRCEMHFDNWIMKDSQCLHGECRRCLKKDPSAAALKLALARLQKFSFVGLTDHFDLSVCLFHAMFGGECWPVEFANMRKSLFYDNYSDFLADHAIEDPYDKQIFTQASKMFWSNVAQYNVTTENCLRMCPGSNASFTMS
;
A
#
# COMPACT_ATOMS: atom_id res chain seq x y z
N MET A 1 -10.72 58.46 22.48
CA MET A 1 -9.87 57.48 23.18
C MET A 1 -9.07 56.75 22.12
N ALA A 2 -7.78 57.10 22.00
CA ALA A 2 -6.87 56.52 21.02
C ALA A 2 -6.05 55.42 21.69
N TYR A 3 -5.95 54.26 21.06
CA TYR A 3 -5.12 53.14 21.52
C TYR A 3 -3.62 53.44 21.26
N PRO A 4 -2.70 53.02 22.15
CA PRO A 4 -1.28 53.21 21.94
C PRO A 4 -0.73 52.18 20.94
N ALA A 5 0.23 52.62 20.13
CA ALA A 5 0.96 51.82 19.15
C ALA A 5 1.97 50.86 19.82
N GLU A 6 2.12 49.67 19.24
CA GLU A 6 3.14 48.69 19.62
C GLU A 6 4.56 49.12 19.19
N PRO A 7 5.62 48.77 19.94
CA PRO A 7 6.99 49.09 19.58
C PRO A 7 7.55 48.13 18.53
N ALA A 8 8.27 48.69 17.56
CA ALA A 8 8.96 47.98 16.50
C ALA A 8 10.13 47.12 17.03
N VAL A 9 10.19 45.87 16.57
CA VAL A 9 11.27 44.92 16.85
C VAL A 9 12.41 45.15 15.85
N VAL A 10 13.61 45.40 16.36
CA VAL A 10 14.86 45.51 15.56
C VAL A 10 15.48 44.12 15.39
N PRO A 11 15.87 43.69 14.19
CA PRO A 11 16.53 42.40 14.00
C PRO A 11 18.02 42.47 14.39
N MET A 12 18.46 41.53 15.23
CA MET A 12 19.88 41.31 15.53
C MET A 12 20.57 40.61 14.36
N SER A 13 21.58 41.27 13.80
CA SER A 13 22.52 40.74 12.82
C SER A 13 23.55 39.83 13.51
N GLN A 14 23.54 38.53 13.20
CA GLN A 14 24.62 37.61 13.59
C GLN A 14 25.67 37.56 12.48
N THR A 15 26.84 38.11 12.76
CA THR A 15 28.07 37.95 11.96
C THR A 15 28.71 36.60 12.29
N SER A 16 28.72 35.67 11.32
CA SER A 16 29.49 34.43 11.39
C SER A 16 30.93 34.67 10.97
N GLN A 17 31.89 34.33 11.84
CA GLN A 17 33.32 34.27 11.52
C GLN A 17 33.66 32.92 10.86
N PRO A 18 34.65 32.87 9.93
CA PRO A 18 35.06 31.63 9.30
C PRO A 18 36.05 30.85 10.18
N VAL A 19 35.79 29.56 10.36
CA VAL A 19 36.72 28.61 10.99
C VAL A 19 37.57 27.99 9.88
N MET A 20 38.89 28.20 9.94
CA MET A 20 39.86 27.48 9.11
C MET A 20 39.94 26.03 9.58
N MET A 21 39.84 25.07 8.64
CA MET A 21 40.17 23.67 8.90
C MET A 21 41.60 23.39 8.44
N ASP A 22 42.41 22.93 9.40
CA ASP A 22 43.77 22.46 9.19
C ASP A 22 43.78 20.96 8.87
N ALA A 23 44.72 20.56 8.02
CA ALA A 23 44.85 19.22 7.48
C ALA A 23 45.91 18.42 8.26
N GLY A 24 45.63 17.17 8.63
CA GLY A 24 46.70 16.21 8.90
C GLY A 24 46.44 15.11 9.93
N MET A 25 46.51 13.88 9.41
CA MET A 25 47.07 12.67 10.03
C MET A 25 46.15 11.70 10.81
N PRO A 26 46.47 10.37 10.78
CA PRO A 26 45.52 9.29 11.01
C PRO A 26 45.65 8.67 12.40
N ALA A 27 44.55 8.10 12.92
CA ALA A 27 44.57 7.34 14.17
C ALA A 27 43.87 5.98 14.01
N THR A 28 44.67 4.93 14.07
CA THR A 28 44.32 3.53 14.36
C THR A 28 44.11 3.33 15.87
N TYR A 29 43.00 2.72 16.29
CA TYR A 29 42.81 2.05 17.60
C TYR A 29 41.80 0.92 17.41
N VAL A 30 42.18 -0.36 17.44
CA VAL A 30 42.33 -1.27 18.60
C VAL A 30 41.08 -1.32 19.49
N THR A 31 40.28 -2.37 19.29
CA THR A 31 39.10 -2.72 20.09
C THR A 31 39.47 -3.68 21.23
N SER A 32 39.16 -3.31 22.47
CA SER A 32 39.18 -4.20 23.63
C SER A 32 37.74 -4.57 24.04
N SER A 33 37.48 -5.88 24.10
CA SER A 33 36.48 -6.51 24.99
C SER A 33 37.06 -6.53 26.43
N PRO A 34 36.34 -6.81 27.55
CA PRO A 34 35.16 -7.69 27.67
C PRO A 34 34.07 -7.26 28.69
N TYR A 35 32.91 -7.94 28.68
CA TYR A 35 32.21 -8.44 29.89
C TYR A 35 30.98 -9.28 29.52
N MET A 36 30.98 -10.56 29.96
CA MET A 36 29.85 -11.49 30.00
C MET A 36 29.09 -11.33 31.34
N PRO A 37 27.78 -11.59 31.39
CA PRO A 37 27.17 -12.11 32.61
C PRO A 37 26.39 -13.41 32.38
N TYR A 38 26.91 -14.44 33.04
CA TYR A 38 26.29 -15.54 33.80
C TYR A 38 24.76 -15.75 33.74
N ASP A 39 24.39 -17.00 33.44
CA ASP A 39 23.07 -17.62 33.51
C ASP A 39 22.92 -18.43 34.81
N PRO A 40 21.93 -18.12 35.65
CA PRO A 40 21.38 -19.07 36.60
C PRO A 40 19.88 -19.26 36.33
N TYR A 41 19.45 -20.48 35.97
CA TYR A 41 18.39 -21.25 36.67
C TYR A 41 17.90 -22.41 35.78
N GLY A 42 18.46 -23.59 36.04
CA GLY A 42 17.81 -24.85 35.71
C GLY A 42 16.64 -25.13 36.65
N GLY A 43 15.55 -25.68 36.11
CA GLY A 43 14.37 -26.09 36.89
C GLY A 43 13.51 -27.08 36.11
N ALA A 44 13.20 -28.20 36.77
CA ALA A 44 12.73 -29.46 36.21
C ALA A 44 11.24 -29.51 35.82
N TYR A 45 10.92 -30.48 34.95
CA TYR A 45 9.61 -30.85 34.44
C TYR A 45 8.67 -31.44 35.50
N SER A 46 7.39 -31.09 35.43
CA SER A 46 6.28 -31.75 36.12
C SER A 46 5.09 -31.89 35.17
N MET A 47 4.69 -33.14 34.91
CA MET A 47 3.52 -33.53 34.12
C MET A 47 2.28 -33.62 35.01
N SER A 48 1.12 -33.12 34.56
CA SER A 48 -0.18 -33.71 34.96
C SER A 48 -1.32 -33.37 33.96
N PRO A 49 -2.26 -34.32 33.69
CA PRO A 49 -3.28 -34.20 32.66
C PRO A 49 -4.67 -33.90 33.24
N TYR A 50 -5.47 -33.03 32.60
CA TYR A 50 -6.94 -33.06 32.73
C TYR A 50 -7.61 -32.28 31.59
N MET A 51 -8.48 -32.95 30.83
CA MET A 51 -9.40 -32.39 29.84
C MET A 51 -10.82 -32.86 30.18
N PRO A 52 -11.84 -31.98 30.20
CA PRO A 52 -13.22 -32.39 30.01
C PRO A 52 -13.78 -31.90 28.66
N ALA A 53 -14.64 -32.75 28.09
CA ALA A 53 -15.29 -32.65 26.79
C ALA A 53 -16.32 -31.51 26.69
N MET A 54 -16.51 -30.97 25.48
CA MET A 54 -17.54 -30.00 25.10
C MET A 54 -18.73 -30.70 24.40
N PRO A 55 -19.99 -30.33 24.67
CA PRO A 55 -21.15 -30.80 23.92
C PRO A 55 -21.52 -29.90 22.74
N ALA A 56 -22.33 -30.48 21.84
CA ALA A 56 -22.62 -30.07 20.47
C ALA A 56 -23.62 -28.91 20.28
N ALA A 57 -23.43 -28.23 19.14
CA ALA A 57 -24.35 -27.63 18.18
C ALA A 57 -25.70 -27.00 18.64
N MET A 58 -25.90 -25.73 18.25
CA MET A 58 -27.20 -25.06 18.11
C MET A 58 -27.30 -24.44 16.69
N PRO A 59 -28.49 -24.39 16.07
CA PRO A 59 -28.66 -23.99 14.67
C PRO A 59 -28.79 -22.47 14.50
N MET A 60 -28.13 -21.93 13.48
CA MET A 60 -28.21 -20.50 13.10
C MET A 60 -29.22 -20.32 11.96
N SER A 61 -30.29 -19.57 12.19
CA SER A 61 -31.23 -19.09 11.17
C SER A 61 -31.01 -17.59 10.91
N GLY A 62 -30.64 -17.21 9.68
CA GLY A 62 -30.54 -15.81 9.28
C GLY A 62 -29.51 -15.50 8.19
N LEU A 63 -29.48 -16.26 7.10
CA LEU A 63 -28.55 -16.01 5.98
C LEU A 63 -29.21 -15.14 4.90
N ASP A 64 -28.50 -14.09 4.51
CA ASP A 64 -28.77 -13.26 3.34
C ASP A 64 -28.47 -14.07 2.07
N HIS A 65 -29.41 -14.11 1.13
CA HIS A 65 -29.36 -14.92 -0.09
C HIS A 65 -29.03 -14.12 -1.35
N SER A 66 -28.57 -12.87 -1.23
CA SER A 66 -28.20 -12.04 -2.39
C SER A 66 -26.98 -12.53 -3.18
N GLN A 67 -26.30 -13.59 -2.72
CA GLN A 67 -25.08 -14.17 -3.31
C GLN A 67 -25.33 -15.47 -4.09
N GLY A 68 -26.60 -15.88 -4.28
CA GLY A 68 -26.96 -17.15 -4.92
C GLY A 68 -27.06 -18.31 -3.93
N LYS A 69 -27.75 -19.37 -4.34
CA LYS A 69 -27.99 -20.58 -3.53
C LYS A 69 -27.80 -21.83 -4.39
N TRP A 70 -27.16 -22.85 -3.81
CA TRP A 70 -27.00 -24.16 -4.42
C TRP A 70 -28.25 -25.01 -4.15
N PHE A 71 -28.76 -25.68 -5.18
CA PHE A 71 -29.92 -26.59 -5.10
C PHE A 71 -29.48 -28.00 -5.46
N ALA A 72 -30.07 -29.01 -4.83
CA ALA A 72 -29.75 -30.39 -5.14
C ALA A 72 -30.33 -30.78 -6.53
N PRO A 73 -29.70 -31.70 -7.28
CA PRO A 73 -30.23 -32.17 -8.55
C PRO A 73 -31.67 -32.70 -8.42
N GLY A 74 -32.58 -32.18 -9.25
CA GLY A 74 -34.00 -32.56 -9.26
C GLY A 74 -34.89 -31.78 -8.27
N GLU A 75 -34.33 -30.88 -7.46
CA GLU A 75 -35.10 -29.96 -6.63
C GLU A 75 -35.76 -28.88 -7.50
N ALA A 76 -37.07 -28.66 -7.31
CA ALA A 76 -37.78 -27.61 -8.05
C ALA A 76 -37.29 -26.23 -7.63
N LEU A 77 -36.85 -25.41 -8.59
CA LEU A 77 -36.38 -24.05 -8.30
C LEU A 77 -37.56 -23.17 -7.82
N PRO A 78 -37.35 -22.33 -6.79
CA PRO A 78 -38.34 -21.34 -6.38
C PRO A 78 -38.67 -20.35 -7.52
N PRO A 79 -39.90 -19.81 -7.59
CA PRO A 79 -40.28 -18.81 -8.57
C PRO A 79 -39.31 -17.60 -8.57
N GLY A 80 -38.77 -17.24 -9.74
CA GLY A 80 -37.86 -16.09 -9.92
C GLY A 80 -36.36 -16.42 -9.97
N PHE A 81 -35.98 -17.69 -9.79
CA PHE A 81 -34.62 -18.17 -9.96
C PHE A 81 -34.43 -18.79 -11.35
N VAL A 82 -33.31 -18.48 -12.01
CA VAL A 82 -32.95 -19.04 -13.33
C VAL A 82 -31.52 -19.55 -13.31
N VAL A 83 -31.28 -20.70 -13.94
CA VAL A 83 -29.94 -21.27 -14.09
C VAL A 83 -29.13 -20.35 -15.01
N CYS A 84 -27.95 -19.94 -14.58
CA CYS A 84 -27.04 -19.10 -15.38
C CYS A 84 -25.74 -19.85 -15.68
N ALA A 85 -25.18 -19.62 -16.87
CA ALA A 85 -23.88 -20.19 -17.27
C ALA A 85 -22.71 -19.51 -16.52
N HIS A 86 -21.57 -20.21 -16.46
CA HIS A 86 -20.33 -19.72 -15.85
C HIS A 86 -19.90 -18.36 -16.47
N PRO A 87 -19.27 -17.44 -15.73
CA PRO A 87 -18.78 -16.16 -16.28
C PRO A 87 -17.88 -16.28 -17.51
N GLU A 88 -17.26 -17.44 -17.70
CA GLU A 88 -16.39 -17.77 -18.85
C GLU A 88 -17.16 -18.31 -20.08
N GLY A 89 -18.50 -18.33 -20.05
CA GLY A 89 -19.33 -18.73 -21.18
C GLY A 89 -19.44 -20.23 -21.41
N HIS A 90 -18.96 -21.06 -20.48
CA HIS A 90 -19.08 -22.51 -20.57
C HIS A 90 -20.43 -23.00 -20.03
N MET A 91 -21.12 -23.83 -20.81
CA MET A 91 -22.37 -24.49 -20.42
C MET A 91 -22.16 -25.96 -20.00
N ALA A 92 -20.92 -26.47 -20.03
CA ALA A 92 -20.57 -27.83 -19.61
C ALA A 92 -19.15 -27.91 -19.01
N PRO A 93 -18.88 -28.87 -18.10
CA PRO A 93 -17.58 -29.00 -17.42
C PRO A 93 -16.42 -29.34 -18.38
N GLN A 94 -15.24 -28.74 -18.16
CA GLN A 94 -13.99 -29.02 -18.87
C GLN A 94 -13.13 -30.02 -18.08
N GLU A 95 -12.46 -30.95 -18.77
CA GLU A 95 -11.85 -32.17 -18.20
C GLU A 95 -10.58 -31.95 -17.35
N GLY A 96 -10.11 -30.70 -17.20
CA GLY A 96 -8.81 -30.38 -16.59
C GLY A 96 -8.81 -29.47 -15.37
N HIS A 97 -9.96 -29.07 -14.83
CA HIS A 97 -10.02 -28.17 -13.67
C HIS A 97 -10.16 -28.95 -12.34
N ALA A 98 -9.27 -28.64 -11.39
CA ALA A 98 -9.34 -29.17 -10.02
C ALA A 98 -10.45 -28.47 -9.23
N MET A 99 -11.68 -28.92 -9.43
CA MET A 99 -12.86 -28.59 -8.62
C MET A 99 -13.24 -29.86 -7.84
N THR A 100 -13.54 -29.73 -6.54
CA THR A 100 -14.09 -30.86 -5.77
C THR A 100 -15.41 -31.33 -6.40
N ASP A 101 -15.70 -32.63 -6.36
CA ASP A 101 -16.83 -33.24 -7.08
C ASP A 101 -18.21 -32.59 -6.83
N MET A 102 -18.37 -31.83 -5.74
CA MET A 102 -19.60 -31.07 -5.45
C MET A 102 -19.77 -29.79 -6.28
N ALA A 103 -18.69 -29.19 -6.80
CA ALA A 103 -18.75 -27.91 -7.51
C ALA A 103 -19.01 -28.06 -9.02
N ARG A 104 -19.22 -29.30 -9.49
CA ARG A 104 -19.39 -29.63 -10.91
C ARG A 104 -20.78 -29.33 -11.46
N GLU A 105 -21.78 -29.12 -10.60
CA GLU A 105 -23.19 -29.10 -11.02
C GLU A 105 -24.03 -28.06 -10.25
N SER A 106 -24.32 -26.92 -10.91
CA SER A 106 -25.46 -26.00 -10.69
C SER A 106 -25.23 -24.73 -9.85
N PHE A 107 -25.02 -23.59 -10.52
CA PHE A 107 -25.07 -22.23 -9.96
C PHE A 107 -26.29 -21.45 -10.47
N VAL A 108 -27.00 -20.73 -9.60
CA VAL A 108 -28.27 -20.05 -9.90
C VAL A 108 -28.32 -18.69 -9.21
N ILE A 109 -28.75 -17.65 -9.93
CA ILE A 109 -28.90 -16.27 -9.42
C ILE A 109 -30.32 -15.70 -9.65
N PRO A 110 -30.73 -14.65 -8.92
CA PRO A 110 -32.04 -14.00 -9.11
C PRO A 110 -32.16 -13.31 -10.48
N ALA A 111 -33.31 -13.43 -11.14
CA ALA A 111 -33.53 -12.98 -12.52
C ALA A 111 -33.37 -11.46 -12.78
N SER A 112 -33.25 -10.61 -11.76
CA SER A 112 -33.22 -9.15 -11.92
C SER A 112 -31.91 -8.55 -12.44
N THR A 113 -30.85 -9.36 -12.65
CA THR A 113 -29.51 -8.88 -13.05
C THR A 113 -29.06 -9.32 -14.45
N ALA A 114 -29.76 -10.24 -15.14
CA ALA A 114 -29.26 -10.88 -16.36
C ALA A 114 -29.58 -10.14 -17.69
N ALA A 115 -30.36 -9.05 -17.68
CA ALA A 115 -30.95 -8.49 -18.90
C ALA A 115 -30.07 -7.50 -19.70
N ALA A 116 -28.80 -7.27 -19.33
CA ALA A 116 -28.02 -6.15 -19.89
C ALA A 116 -26.83 -6.53 -20.82
N ALA A 117 -26.58 -7.81 -21.13
CA ALA A 117 -25.36 -8.20 -21.83
C ALA A 117 -25.58 -9.14 -23.03
N VAL A 118 -26.29 -8.69 -24.07
CA VAL A 118 -26.22 -9.33 -25.40
C VAL A 118 -26.38 -8.29 -26.50
N ALA A 119 -25.26 -7.78 -27.03
CA ALA A 119 -25.08 -7.42 -28.44
C ALA A 119 -23.65 -6.94 -28.70
N VAL A 120 -23.13 -7.27 -29.89
CA VAL A 120 -21.89 -6.78 -30.52
C VAL A 120 -20.63 -7.62 -30.25
N VAL A 121 -20.43 -8.69 -31.04
CA VAL A 121 -19.15 -8.97 -31.73
C VAL A 121 -19.46 -9.75 -33.03
N ALA A 122 -19.11 -9.18 -34.18
CA ALA A 122 -18.99 -9.92 -35.43
C ALA A 122 -17.80 -9.38 -36.26
N THR A 123 -16.89 -10.32 -36.55
CA THR A 123 -15.96 -10.42 -37.70
C THR A 123 -14.86 -9.37 -37.91
N SER A 124 -13.60 -9.80 -37.77
CA SER A 124 -12.48 -9.32 -38.59
C SER A 124 -11.49 -10.47 -38.85
N SER A 125 -11.38 -10.87 -40.12
CA SER A 125 -10.42 -11.84 -40.65
C SER A 125 -9.08 -11.17 -40.95
N VAL A 126 -7.97 -11.75 -40.49
CA VAL A 126 -6.61 -11.31 -40.82
C VAL A 126 -6.07 -12.16 -41.97
N VAL A 127 -5.54 -11.50 -43.00
CA VAL A 127 -4.81 -12.11 -44.13
C VAL A 127 -3.31 -12.14 -43.79
N PRO A 128 -2.59 -13.26 -43.98
CA PRO A 128 -1.15 -13.30 -43.76
C PRO A 128 -0.37 -12.85 -45.00
N CYS A 129 0.65 -12.02 -44.79
CA CYS A 129 1.63 -11.67 -45.82
C CYS A 129 2.60 -12.83 -46.06
N SER A 130 2.72 -13.23 -47.32
CA SER A 130 3.70 -14.18 -47.84
C SER A 130 4.79 -13.40 -48.57
N GLU A 131 5.94 -13.16 -47.93
CA GLU A 131 7.28 -13.39 -48.51
C GLU A 131 8.41 -12.72 -47.68
N PRO A 132 9.58 -13.38 -47.52
CA PRO A 132 10.70 -12.87 -46.74
C PRO A 132 11.84 -12.39 -47.66
N SER A 133 11.89 -11.11 -48.02
CA SER A 133 13.05 -10.57 -48.76
C SER A 133 13.42 -9.11 -48.50
N GLU A 134 12.77 -8.40 -47.58
CA GLU A 134 13.10 -7.00 -47.26
C GLU A 134 13.34 -6.76 -45.75
N CYS A 135 14.22 -7.55 -45.13
CA CYS A 135 14.73 -7.26 -43.79
C CYS A 135 16.26 -7.25 -43.81
N GLY A 136 16.81 -6.14 -44.26
CA GLY A 136 18.23 -5.84 -44.13
C GLY A 136 18.45 -4.36 -43.88
N ALA A 137 18.75 -3.98 -42.63
CA ALA A 137 19.82 -3.04 -42.26
C ALA A 137 19.77 -2.65 -40.76
N THR A 138 20.89 -2.95 -40.10
CA THR A 138 21.56 -2.19 -39.01
C THR A 138 20.82 -1.87 -37.70
N SER A 139 21.26 -2.59 -36.67
CA SER A 139 21.33 -2.19 -35.27
C SER A 139 21.91 -0.78 -35.08
N ALA A 140 21.37 -0.04 -34.09
CA ALA A 140 21.73 1.32 -33.64
C ALA A 140 20.90 2.49 -34.20
N ALA A 141 19.57 2.29 -34.33
CA ALA A 141 18.62 3.40 -34.32
C ALA A 141 17.79 3.34 -33.04
N LEU A 142 17.76 4.47 -32.32
CA LEU A 142 16.97 4.74 -31.13
C LEU A 142 15.58 4.08 -31.20
N VAL A 143 15.24 3.38 -30.13
CA VAL A 143 13.86 3.14 -29.72
C VAL A 143 13.28 4.49 -29.27
N GLN A 144 13.01 5.39 -30.21
CA GLN A 144 11.95 6.39 -30.04
C GLN A 144 10.64 5.63 -30.21
N ARG A 145 10.19 4.97 -29.15
CA ARG A 145 8.79 4.55 -29.06
C ARG A 145 7.97 5.84 -29.00
N ASP A 146 7.44 6.23 -30.15
CA ASP A 146 6.45 7.29 -30.29
C ASP A 146 5.16 6.76 -29.62
N HIS A 147 5.06 6.89 -28.29
CA HIS A 147 3.87 6.62 -27.50
C HIS A 147 2.81 7.68 -27.80
N LYS A 148 2.27 7.66 -29.02
CA LYS A 148 1.02 8.33 -29.39
C LYS A 148 -0.13 7.34 -29.21
N ARG A 149 -1.15 7.78 -28.46
CA ARG A 149 -2.45 7.16 -28.12
C ARG A 149 -2.40 6.16 -26.96
N TRP A 150 -3.33 6.20 -26.02
CA TRP A 150 -4.78 6.20 -26.30
C TRP A 150 -5.66 6.75 -25.15
N ARG A 151 -6.51 7.74 -25.46
CA ARG A 151 -7.92 7.84 -25.03
C ARG A 151 -8.74 8.20 -26.28
N PRO A 152 -9.72 7.39 -26.73
CA PRO A 152 -10.54 7.70 -27.92
C PRO A 152 -11.44 8.92 -27.77
N ASP A 153 -11.80 9.23 -26.52
CA ASP A 153 -12.96 10.02 -26.12
C ASP A 153 -12.59 11.44 -25.62
N LEU A 154 -11.35 11.64 -25.15
CA LEU A 154 -10.90 12.92 -24.57
C LEU A 154 -9.75 13.61 -25.31
N GLY A 155 -9.13 12.97 -26.32
CA GLY A 155 -8.13 13.60 -27.20
C GLY A 155 -6.83 14.11 -26.55
N ILE A 156 -6.66 14.03 -25.23
CA ILE A 156 -5.49 14.54 -24.51
C ILE A 156 -4.93 13.41 -23.65
N GLN A 157 -3.73 12.94 -23.98
CA GLN A 157 -2.98 12.10 -23.04
C GLN A 157 -2.49 12.95 -21.87
N PRO A 158 -2.55 12.45 -20.63
CA PRO A 158 -1.88 13.13 -19.53
C PRO A 158 -0.39 13.17 -19.85
N GLN A 159 0.10 14.35 -20.22
CA GLN A 159 1.52 14.57 -20.43
C GLN A 159 2.21 14.57 -19.06
N SER A 160 3.41 13.95 -19.01
CA SER A 160 4.29 14.04 -17.84
C SER A 160 4.50 15.51 -17.47
N CYS A 161 4.67 15.78 -16.17
CA CYS A 161 4.83 17.16 -15.68
C CYS A 161 5.98 17.87 -16.42
N ALA A 162 7.08 17.16 -16.69
CA ALA A 162 8.26 17.71 -17.36
C ALA A 162 8.00 18.31 -18.75
N ARG A 163 6.93 17.90 -19.44
CA ARG A 163 6.58 18.43 -20.79
C ARG A 163 5.61 19.61 -20.75
N ARG A 164 5.11 19.97 -19.57
CA ARG A 164 4.11 21.03 -19.43
C ARG A 164 4.75 22.41 -19.37
N LEU A 165 4.08 23.36 -20.00
CA LEU A 165 4.43 24.77 -19.95
C LEU A 165 4.02 25.37 -18.59
N LYS A 166 4.59 26.53 -18.24
CA LYS A 166 4.31 27.23 -16.97
C LYS A 166 2.81 27.45 -16.77
N GLU A 167 2.11 27.84 -17.83
CA GLU A 167 0.68 28.18 -17.83
C GLU A 167 -0.22 26.93 -17.63
N THR A 168 0.28 25.75 -17.97
CA THR A 168 -0.49 24.49 -17.93
C THR A 168 -0.02 23.52 -16.83
N CYS A 169 1.02 23.91 -16.09
CA CYS A 169 1.62 23.06 -15.06
C CYS A 169 0.64 22.77 -13.92
N GLY A 170 -0.04 23.79 -13.39
CA GLY A 170 -1.00 23.62 -12.28
C GLY A 170 -2.36 23.04 -12.67
N ALA A 171 -2.60 22.71 -13.94
CA ALA A 171 -3.87 22.14 -14.39
C ALA A 171 -4.06 20.69 -13.95
N ASN A 172 -2.98 19.97 -13.66
CA ASN A 172 -3.00 18.64 -13.05
C ASN A 172 -2.62 18.79 -11.58
N SER A 173 -3.42 18.22 -10.68
CA SER A 173 -3.17 18.27 -9.24
C SER A 173 -1.86 17.60 -8.80
N MET A 174 -1.17 16.86 -9.68
CA MET A 174 0.12 16.23 -9.38
C MET A 174 1.34 16.99 -9.92
N CYS A 175 1.16 18.12 -10.59
CA CYS A 175 2.26 18.91 -11.16
C CYS A 175 2.33 20.31 -10.52
N ALA A 176 3.55 20.80 -10.29
CA ALA A 176 3.79 22.16 -9.79
C ALA A 176 4.94 22.82 -10.57
N TRP A 177 4.83 24.14 -10.76
CA TRP A 177 5.88 24.92 -11.42
C TRP A 177 6.94 25.29 -10.40
N HIS A 178 8.21 25.01 -10.71
CA HIS A 178 9.34 25.37 -9.86
C HIS A 178 10.13 26.49 -10.52
N GLU A 179 10.05 27.70 -9.95
CA GLU A 179 10.71 28.89 -10.51
C GLU A 179 12.23 28.72 -10.60
N ASN A 180 12.86 28.14 -9.56
CA ASN A 180 14.30 27.91 -9.52
C ASN A 180 14.81 26.99 -10.64
N LEU A 181 13.97 26.05 -11.09
CA LEU A 181 14.32 25.11 -12.15
C LEU A 181 13.75 25.52 -13.51
N SER A 182 12.92 26.58 -13.54
CA SER A 182 12.19 27.05 -14.74
C SER A 182 11.50 25.90 -15.49
N ARG A 183 10.92 24.95 -14.75
CA ARG A 183 10.24 23.79 -15.32
C ARG A 183 9.06 23.33 -14.45
N CYS A 184 8.15 22.62 -15.09
CA CYS A 184 7.07 21.91 -14.41
C CYS A 184 7.57 20.54 -13.95
N GLN A 185 7.27 20.15 -12.71
CA GLN A 185 7.66 18.85 -12.17
C GLN A 185 6.55 18.24 -11.31
N ALA A 186 6.69 16.96 -11.02
CA ALA A 186 5.79 16.28 -10.10
C ALA A 186 5.87 16.91 -8.70
N ARG A 187 4.74 16.97 -8.00
CA ARG A 187 4.64 17.36 -6.60
C ARG A 187 3.78 16.33 -5.88
N ILE A 188 4.41 15.52 -5.02
CA ILE A 188 3.83 14.29 -4.49
C ILE A 188 3.89 14.29 -2.96
N ALA A 189 2.74 14.25 -2.30
CA ALA A 189 2.68 14.00 -0.86
C ALA A 189 2.29 12.55 -0.57
N TRP A 190 3.28 11.67 -0.43
CA TRP A 190 3.02 10.24 -0.21
C TRP A 190 2.59 9.97 1.23
N PHE A 191 1.28 9.79 1.43
CA PHE A 191 0.69 9.33 2.67
C PHE A 191 0.80 7.80 2.77
N HIS A 192 1.92 7.34 3.29
CA HIS A 192 2.22 5.91 3.39
C HIS A 192 1.72 5.32 4.71
N ILE A 193 0.55 4.68 4.66
CA ILE A 193 0.01 3.90 5.78
C ILE A 193 0.82 2.60 5.92
N MET A 194 1.11 2.20 7.15
CA MET A 194 1.80 0.93 7.41
C MET A 194 1.05 -0.24 6.78
N LYS A 195 1.82 -1.09 6.09
CA LYS A 195 1.31 -2.30 5.41
C LYS A 195 0.24 -2.02 4.35
N CYS A 196 0.24 -0.82 3.79
CA CYS A 196 -0.56 -0.44 2.63
C CYS A 196 0.34 -0.19 1.42
N GLY A 197 1.05 -1.23 0.97
CA GLY A 197 1.72 -1.26 -0.35
C GLY A 197 2.96 -0.35 -0.49
N SER A 198 4.04 -0.62 0.26
CA SER A 198 5.31 0.10 0.09
C SER A 198 5.86 0.03 -1.33
N SER A 199 5.59 -1.05 -2.07
CA SER A 199 5.94 -1.21 -3.50
C SER A 199 5.38 -0.10 -4.39
N PHE A 200 4.28 0.54 -4.00
CA PHE A 200 3.72 1.68 -4.72
C PHE A 200 4.68 2.88 -4.80
N GLY A 201 5.65 2.96 -3.88
CA GLY A 201 6.70 3.96 -3.97
C GLY A 201 7.51 3.88 -5.26
N ALA A 202 7.64 2.70 -5.88
CA ALA A 202 8.29 2.55 -7.19
C ALA A 202 7.49 3.26 -8.30
N THR A 203 6.17 3.09 -8.34
CA THR A 203 5.29 3.85 -9.24
C THR A 203 5.44 5.35 -9.06
N LEU A 204 5.46 5.83 -7.81
CA LEU A 204 5.63 7.25 -7.53
C LEU A 204 7.00 7.77 -7.97
N ALA A 205 8.06 6.98 -7.82
CA ALA A 205 9.41 7.33 -8.23
C ALA A 205 9.53 7.42 -9.76
N HIS A 206 9.04 6.42 -10.49
CA HIS A 206 9.01 6.42 -11.97
C HIS A 206 8.18 7.56 -12.54
N PHE A 207 7.03 7.84 -11.93
CA PHE A 207 6.21 9.00 -12.29
C PHE A 207 6.93 10.33 -12.04
N ALA A 208 7.62 10.44 -10.90
CA ALA A 208 8.36 11.64 -10.52
C ALA A 208 9.56 11.91 -11.44
N ASN A 209 10.25 10.85 -11.88
CA ASN A 209 11.46 10.96 -12.67
C ASN A 209 11.59 9.79 -13.66
N SER A 210 11.28 10.07 -14.93
CA SER A 210 11.40 9.11 -16.03
C SER A 210 12.83 8.79 -16.44
N SER A 211 13.86 9.41 -15.83
CA SER A 211 15.25 9.03 -16.06
C SER A 211 15.73 7.90 -15.15
N LEU A 212 14.87 7.39 -14.26
CA LEU A 212 15.19 6.21 -13.46
C LEU A 212 15.38 4.99 -14.37
N PRO A 213 16.29 4.07 -14.03
CA PRO A 213 16.38 2.78 -14.72
C PRO A 213 15.04 2.04 -14.67
N GLU A 214 14.63 1.38 -15.76
CA GLU A 214 13.34 0.66 -15.86
C GLU A 214 13.10 -0.35 -14.72
N LEU A 215 14.18 -0.91 -14.16
CA LEU A 215 14.16 -1.87 -13.05
C LEU A 215 14.30 -1.22 -11.67
N ALA A 216 14.29 0.10 -11.55
CA ALA A 216 14.33 0.79 -10.26
C ALA A 216 13.10 0.41 -9.41
N HIS A 217 13.33 -0.11 -8.23
CA HIS A 217 12.29 -0.64 -7.35
C HIS A 217 12.64 -0.53 -5.87
N MET A 218 11.62 -0.60 -5.01
CA MET A 218 11.80 -0.62 -3.56
C MET A 218 12.53 -1.90 -3.14
N PRO A 219 13.62 -1.82 -2.35
CA PRO A 219 14.39 -3.00 -1.97
C PRO A 219 13.55 -4.06 -1.27
N SER A 220 13.71 -5.32 -1.67
CA SER A 220 12.86 -6.41 -1.19
C SER A 220 13.38 -7.12 0.06
N CYS A 221 14.70 -7.03 0.31
CA CYS A 221 15.43 -7.75 1.36
C CYS A 221 15.22 -9.27 1.38
N SER A 222 14.51 -9.81 0.41
CA SER A 222 14.14 -11.22 0.31
C SER A 222 15.08 -12.00 -0.61
N GLY A 223 16.10 -11.32 -1.18
CA GLY A 223 17.06 -11.89 -2.12
C GLY A 223 16.44 -12.41 -3.42
N ASN A 224 15.19 -12.03 -3.70
CA ASN A 224 14.32 -12.70 -4.68
C ASN A 224 13.88 -11.81 -5.85
N VAL A 225 14.50 -10.64 -6.01
CA VAL A 225 14.36 -9.81 -7.23
C VAL A 225 15.66 -9.89 -8.02
N SER A 226 15.58 -9.58 -9.31
CA SER A 226 16.58 -9.81 -10.37
C SER A 226 18.01 -9.31 -10.10
N ASP A 227 18.25 -8.60 -9.01
CA ASP A 227 19.57 -8.13 -8.62
C ASP A 227 19.85 -8.46 -7.14
N ALA A 228 20.44 -9.63 -6.91
CA ALA A 228 20.81 -10.10 -5.57
C ALA A 228 21.83 -9.18 -4.87
N HIS A 229 22.55 -8.32 -5.61
CA HIS A 229 23.52 -7.39 -5.04
C HIS A 229 22.87 -6.05 -4.68
N GLU A 230 21.86 -5.60 -5.43
CA GLU A 230 21.10 -4.38 -5.11
C GLU A 230 20.02 -4.60 -4.03
N ASP A 231 19.55 -5.83 -3.86
CA ASP A 231 18.53 -6.20 -2.87
C ASP A 231 19.09 -6.76 -1.55
N SER A 232 20.42 -6.86 -1.42
CA SER A 232 21.04 -7.33 -0.18
C SER A 232 20.91 -6.24 0.90
N CYS A 233 19.93 -6.41 1.78
CA CYS A 233 19.79 -5.59 2.98
C CYS A 233 20.81 -6.03 4.03
N GLU A 234 22.11 -5.79 3.77
CA GLU A 234 23.22 -6.22 4.65
C GLU A 234 23.07 -5.68 6.08
N ASN A 235 22.37 -4.55 6.26
CA ASN A 235 22.19 -3.88 7.55
C ASN A 235 20.75 -3.91 8.11
N GLY A 236 19.86 -4.75 7.56
CA GLY A 236 18.48 -4.88 8.06
C GLY A 236 17.61 -3.61 7.94
N THR A 237 18.11 -2.56 7.29
CA THR A 237 17.32 -1.40 6.88
C THR A 237 16.54 -1.79 5.63
N GLN A 238 15.24 -1.48 5.63
CA GLN A 238 14.33 -1.88 4.55
C GLN A 238 13.40 -0.73 4.13
N GLY A 239 13.12 -0.64 2.82
CA GLY A 239 11.96 0.05 2.27
C GLY A 239 12.25 1.45 1.71
N ALA A 240 11.32 2.38 1.92
CA ALA A 240 11.35 3.71 1.30
C ALA A 240 12.62 4.50 1.65
N ARG A 241 13.13 4.32 2.88
CA ARG A 241 14.39 4.93 3.31
C ARG A 241 15.55 4.52 2.41
N ASP A 242 15.74 3.23 2.16
CA ASP A 242 16.91 2.79 1.40
C ASP A 242 16.82 3.17 -0.06
N PHE A 243 15.60 3.11 -0.61
CA PHE A 243 15.35 3.59 -1.96
C PHE A 243 15.64 5.09 -2.11
N PHE A 244 15.00 5.95 -1.31
CA PHE A 244 15.04 7.40 -1.49
C PHE A 244 16.24 8.09 -0.85
N ILE A 245 16.99 7.42 0.04
CA ILE A 245 18.18 8.01 0.68
C ILE A 245 19.46 7.42 0.10
N TYR A 246 19.53 6.11 -0.10
CA TYR A 246 20.78 5.46 -0.48
C TYR A 246 20.88 5.21 -1.98
N LYS A 247 19.86 4.59 -2.60
CA LYS A 247 19.92 4.19 -4.01
C LYS A 247 19.63 5.35 -4.97
N TYR A 248 18.57 6.11 -4.69
CA TYR A 248 18.15 7.27 -5.47
C TYR A 248 17.97 8.46 -4.54
N PRO A 249 19.07 9.11 -4.10
CA PRO A 249 19.02 10.18 -3.12
C PRO A 249 18.09 11.32 -3.55
N MET A 250 17.16 11.68 -2.67
CA MET A 250 16.13 12.71 -2.89
C MET A 250 16.65 14.02 -3.49
N HIS A 251 17.78 14.53 -3.00
CA HIS A 251 18.33 15.82 -3.44
C HIS A 251 18.90 15.78 -4.87
N GLU A 252 19.26 14.60 -5.36
CA GLU A 252 19.82 14.38 -6.69
C GLU A 252 18.72 13.97 -7.68
N TRP A 253 17.90 13.00 -7.31
CA TRP A 253 16.93 12.37 -8.22
C TRP A 253 15.54 13.01 -8.16
N PHE A 254 15.17 13.65 -7.06
CA PHE A 254 13.82 14.13 -6.79
C PHE A 254 13.77 15.52 -6.12
N PRO A 255 14.54 16.52 -6.60
CA PRO A 255 14.63 17.82 -5.95
C PRO A 255 13.26 18.49 -5.85
N ASP A 256 12.82 18.77 -4.63
CA ASP A 256 11.53 19.38 -4.29
C ASP A 256 10.28 18.66 -4.85
N VAL A 257 10.37 17.35 -5.10
CA VAL A 257 9.24 16.56 -5.63
C VAL A 257 8.37 15.99 -4.51
N PHE A 258 9.00 15.35 -3.51
CA PHE A 258 8.27 14.63 -2.47
C PHE A 258 8.07 15.48 -1.21
N TRP A 259 6.88 15.35 -0.62
CA TRP A 259 6.60 15.81 0.72
C TRP A 259 7.55 15.13 1.70
N THR A 260 8.33 15.98 2.36
CA THR A 260 9.12 15.61 3.53
C THR A 260 8.69 16.51 4.67
N THR A 261 8.89 16.07 5.90
CA THR A 261 8.56 16.88 7.08
C THR A 261 9.84 17.50 7.60
N ASN A 262 9.76 18.61 8.33
CA ASN A 262 10.91 19.17 9.04
C ASN A 262 11.60 18.18 10.00
N ARG A 263 10.92 17.07 10.34
CA ARG A 263 11.43 16.01 11.21
C ARG A 263 12.00 14.80 10.45
N SER A 264 11.94 14.77 9.13
CA SER A 264 12.52 13.71 8.29
C SER A 264 12.43 14.05 6.82
N SER A 265 13.57 13.87 6.17
CA SER A 265 13.77 13.90 4.73
C SER A 265 13.28 12.64 4.01
N GLU A 266 12.60 11.71 4.69
CA GLU A 266 12.19 10.42 4.14
C GLU A 266 10.77 10.50 3.57
N PRO A 267 10.58 10.39 2.24
CA PRO A 267 9.27 10.22 1.65
C PRO A 267 8.63 8.92 2.14
N GLY A 268 7.31 8.94 2.34
CA GLY A 268 6.58 7.76 2.78
C GLY A 268 6.93 7.32 4.21
N ALA A 269 7.48 8.20 5.04
CA ALA A 269 7.54 7.95 6.46
C ALA A 269 6.10 7.78 7.00
N HIS A 270 5.88 6.80 7.88
CA HIS A 270 4.58 6.47 8.47
C HIS A 270 4.09 7.51 9.50
N ARG A 271 3.93 8.76 9.05
CA ARG A 271 3.74 9.92 9.91
C ARG A 271 2.33 10.50 9.79
N PRO A 272 1.81 11.10 10.87
CA PRO A 272 0.59 11.89 10.79
C PRO A 272 0.77 13.17 9.98
N ILE A 273 -0.24 13.52 9.18
CA ILE A 273 -0.29 14.76 8.40
C ILE A 273 -0.51 15.94 9.35
N GLN A 274 0.43 16.87 9.45
CA GLN A 274 0.21 18.08 10.26
C GLN A 274 -0.72 19.07 9.57
N ASP A 275 -1.31 20.00 10.33
CA ASP A 275 -2.11 21.07 9.72
C ASP A 275 -1.27 21.90 8.73
N SER A 276 -0.02 22.22 9.08
CA SER A 276 0.91 22.93 8.19
C SER A 276 1.19 22.13 6.91
N ASP A 277 1.53 20.84 7.06
CA ASP A 277 1.80 19.94 5.94
C ASP A 277 0.56 19.83 5.04
N PHE A 278 -0.62 19.69 5.62
CA PHE A 278 -1.87 19.60 4.89
C PHE A 278 -2.16 20.90 4.13
N GLN A 279 -1.97 22.07 4.74
CA GLN A 279 -2.23 23.33 4.03
C GLN A 279 -1.29 23.55 2.85
N GLU A 280 -0.03 23.15 2.99
CA GLU A 280 0.97 23.27 1.94
C GLU A 280 0.80 22.23 0.82
N TRP A 281 0.42 20.99 1.17
CA TRP A 281 0.38 19.86 0.23
C TRP A 281 -1.03 19.36 -0.10
N LYS A 282 -2.10 20.02 0.36
CA LYS A 282 -3.49 19.68 -0.01
C LYS A 282 -3.63 19.62 -1.52
N GLY A 283 -4.34 18.61 -2.02
CA GLY A 283 -4.44 18.35 -3.45
C GLY A 283 -3.24 17.60 -4.03
N HIS A 284 -2.14 17.40 -3.31
CA HIS A 284 -0.99 16.61 -3.78
C HIS A 284 -0.83 15.27 -3.03
N PHE A 285 -1.69 15.01 -2.04
CA PHE A 285 -1.64 13.76 -1.29
C PHE A 285 -2.06 12.55 -2.12
N VAL A 286 -1.27 11.49 -2.00
CA VAL A 286 -1.52 10.19 -2.62
C VAL A 286 -1.34 9.09 -1.57
N GLY A 287 -2.15 8.04 -1.62
CA GLY A 287 -2.01 6.92 -0.70
C GLY A 287 -2.75 5.67 -1.16
N LEU A 288 -2.26 4.52 -0.72
CA LEU A 288 -2.99 3.26 -0.79
C LEU A 288 -3.62 2.95 0.55
N PHE A 289 -4.82 2.39 0.52
CA PHE A 289 -5.60 2.01 1.69
C PHE A 289 -5.87 0.51 1.67
N ARG A 290 -5.94 -0.10 2.85
CA ARG A 290 -6.26 -1.53 3.02
C ARG A 290 -7.38 -1.67 4.03
N SER A 291 -8.18 -2.72 3.91
CA SER A 291 -9.21 -2.98 4.92
C SER A 291 -8.57 -3.03 6.32
N PRO A 292 -9.21 -2.47 7.37
CA PRO A 292 -8.59 -2.40 8.69
C PRO A 292 -8.13 -3.75 9.22
N GLN A 293 -8.93 -4.81 9.01
CA GLN A 293 -8.63 -6.18 9.43
C GLN A 293 -7.38 -6.71 8.71
N ALA A 294 -7.33 -6.66 7.37
CA ALA A 294 -6.17 -7.12 6.63
C ALA A 294 -4.91 -6.30 6.95
N ARG A 295 -5.05 -4.99 7.20
CA ARG A 295 -3.96 -4.11 7.62
C ARG A 295 -3.39 -4.56 8.97
N VAL A 296 -4.26 -4.73 9.97
CA VAL A 296 -3.86 -5.14 11.33
C VAL A 296 -3.21 -6.52 11.31
N ALA A 297 -3.80 -7.49 10.60
CA ALA A 297 -3.20 -8.82 10.43
C ALA A 297 -1.81 -8.75 9.78
N SER A 298 -1.67 -7.99 8.69
CA SER A 298 -0.39 -7.80 8.00
C SER A 298 0.65 -7.09 8.87
N ALA A 299 0.23 -6.13 9.69
CA ALA A 299 1.09 -5.39 10.61
C ALA A 299 1.54 -6.27 11.78
N TYR A 300 0.63 -7.06 12.36
CA TYR A 300 0.96 -8.05 13.39
C TYR A 300 1.99 -9.06 12.88
N ASN A 301 1.76 -9.63 11.70
CA ASN A 301 2.72 -10.57 11.09
C ASN A 301 4.11 -9.94 10.90
N HIS A 302 4.18 -8.67 10.54
CA HIS A 302 5.43 -8.00 10.23
C HIS A 302 6.15 -7.37 11.44
N PHE A 303 5.42 -6.97 12.47
CA PHE A 303 6.01 -6.25 13.61
C PHE A 303 6.06 -7.07 14.89
N VAL A 304 5.31 -8.18 14.94
CA VAL A 304 5.25 -9.07 16.11
C VAL A 304 5.78 -10.45 15.77
N ILE A 305 5.35 -11.05 14.67
CA ILE A 305 5.76 -12.44 14.38
C ILE A 305 7.21 -12.49 13.88
N SER A 306 7.60 -11.63 12.94
CA SER A 306 8.97 -11.67 12.38
C SER A 306 10.05 -11.14 13.31
N SER A 307 9.70 -10.43 14.36
CA SER A 307 10.62 -9.90 15.39
C SER A 307 10.94 -10.92 16.49
N LEU A 308 10.19 -12.01 16.58
CA LEU A 308 10.44 -13.04 17.57
C LEU A 308 11.53 -13.96 17.04
N ASP A 309 12.74 -13.78 17.57
CA ASP A 309 13.95 -14.57 17.29
C ASP A 309 13.75 -16.09 17.47
N ASN A 310 12.69 -16.48 18.18
CA ASN A 310 12.26 -17.86 18.31
C ASN A 310 10.88 -17.98 17.65
N PRO A 311 10.70 -18.82 16.62
CA PRO A 311 9.46 -18.86 15.88
C PRO A 311 8.32 -19.14 16.86
N LEU A 312 7.30 -18.29 16.81
CA LEU A 312 6.01 -18.54 17.44
C LEU A 312 5.38 -19.88 17.04
N SER A 313 6.01 -20.67 16.15
CA SER A 313 5.66 -22.08 15.89
C SER A 313 5.62 -22.94 17.16
N GLU A 314 6.37 -22.60 18.21
CA GLU A 314 6.25 -23.29 19.52
C GLU A 314 5.13 -22.72 20.41
N TYR A 315 4.67 -21.50 20.14
CA TYR A 315 3.54 -20.93 20.88
C TYR A 315 2.24 -21.55 20.40
N ASN A 316 1.48 -22.11 21.33
CA ASN A 316 0.12 -22.57 21.06
C ASN A 316 -0.68 -21.41 20.40
N HIS A 317 -1.37 -21.74 19.30
CA HIS A 317 -2.28 -20.86 18.55
C HIS A 317 -3.10 -19.92 19.45
N SER A 318 -3.59 -20.42 20.60
CA SER A 318 -4.35 -19.63 21.58
C SER A 318 -3.61 -18.39 22.09
N ARG A 319 -2.30 -18.46 22.29
CA ARG A 319 -1.47 -17.31 22.72
C ARG A 319 -1.27 -16.31 21.59
N GLN A 320 -1.04 -16.79 20.37
CA GLN A 320 -0.93 -15.90 19.19
C GLN A 320 -2.23 -15.10 19.01
N MET A 321 -3.38 -15.75 19.16
CA MET A 321 -4.69 -15.11 19.08
C MET A 321 -4.92 -14.07 20.18
N HIS A 322 -4.47 -14.36 21.42
CA HIS A 322 -4.53 -13.40 22.52
C HIS A 322 -3.70 -12.14 22.23
N TYR A 323 -2.50 -12.31 21.67
CA TYR A 323 -1.63 -11.20 21.30
C TYR A 323 -2.16 -10.41 20.10
N LEU A 324 -2.72 -11.08 19.10
CA LEU A 324 -3.39 -10.41 17.99
C LEU A 324 -4.55 -9.52 18.46
N LYS A 325 -5.36 -9.97 19.43
CA LYS A 325 -6.42 -9.13 20.04
C LYS A 325 -5.86 -7.86 20.69
N LYS A 326 -4.79 -8.01 21.47
CA LYS A 326 -4.11 -6.87 22.12
C LYS A 326 -3.47 -5.94 21.08
N PHE A 327 -2.88 -6.48 20.02
CA PHE A 327 -2.26 -5.69 18.95
C PHE A 327 -3.32 -4.91 18.18
N ALA A 328 -4.44 -5.55 17.83
CA ALA A 328 -5.56 -4.90 17.17
C ALA A 328 -6.12 -3.73 17.99
N ALA A 329 -6.16 -3.84 19.32
CA ALA A 329 -6.55 -2.73 20.19
C ALA A 329 -5.57 -1.54 20.12
N VAL A 330 -4.26 -1.80 19.99
CA VAL A 330 -3.23 -0.75 19.82
C VAL A 330 -3.31 -0.11 18.44
N ALA A 331 -3.50 -0.93 17.41
CA ALA A 331 -3.57 -0.52 16.01
C ALA A 331 -4.90 0.17 15.64
N ARG A 332 -5.87 0.20 16.56
CA ARG A 332 -7.18 0.81 16.35
C ARG A 332 -7.08 2.30 16.05
N GLY A 333 -7.71 2.71 14.95
CA GLY A 333 -7.79 4.10 14.52
C GLY A 333 -6.45 4.67 14.04
N THR A 334 -5.46 3.83 13.73
CA THR A 334 -4.14 4.27 13.28
C THR A 334 -4.24 5.15 12.05
N VAL A 335 -5.01 4.76 11.02
CA VAL A 335 -5.15 5.55 9.79
C VAL A 335 -5.84 6.88 10.10
N THR A 336 -6.87 6.84 10.94
CA THR A 336 -7.60 8.03 11.39
C THR A 336 -6.67 9.00 12.14
N LYS A 337 -5.83 8.51 13.05
CA LYS A 337 -4.83 9.30 13.78
C LYS A 337 -3.80 9.93 12.82
N MET A 338 -3.31 9.14 11.87
CA MET A 338 -2.37 9.62 10.85
C MET A 338 -2.99 10.73 9.98
N LEU A 339 -4.20 10.52 9.46
CA LEU A 339 -4.88 11.50 8.61
C LEU A 339 -5.26 12.76 9.36
N SER A 340 -5.66 12.67 10.63
CA SER A 340 -6.06 13.82 11.45
C SER A 340 -4.88 14.57 12.08
N GLY A 341 -3.66 14.07 11.95
CA GLY A 341 -2.47 14.72 12.50
C GLY A 341 -2.30 14.53 14.01
N MET A 342 -3.02 13.59 14.63
CA MET A 342 -2.91 13.32 16.07
C MET A 342 -1.46 12.91 16.41
N TYR A 343 -0.74 13.81 17.11
CA TYR A 343 0.72 13.83 17.19
C TYR A 343 1.31 13.00 18.32
N ASP A 344 0.52 12.70 19.35
CA ASP A 344 1.08 12.34 20.66
C ASP A 344 1.90 11.03 20.66
N VAL A 345 1.84 10.29 19.56
CA VAL A 345 2.56 9.03 19.33
C VAL A 345 2.73 8.78 17.84
N ASN A 346 3.95 8.46 17.41
CA ASN A 346 4.22 7.97 16.05
C ASN A 346 3.54 6.59 15.90
N PRO A 347 2.52 6.42 15.03
CA PRO A 347 1.71 5.20 15.00
C PRO A 347 2.53 3.94 14.75
N ILE A 348 3.60 4.03 13.96
CA ILE A 348 4.52 2.90 13.79
C ILE A 348 5.25 2.52 15.06
N ARG A 349 5.61 3.47 15.92
CA ARG A 349 6.21 3.13 17.22
C ARG A 349 5.21 2.44 18.14
N CYS A 350 3.93 2.77 18.02
CA CYS A 350 2.89 2.07 18.77
C CYS A 350 2.76 0.61 18.34
N GLU A 351 2.81 0.34 17.03
CA GLU A 351 2.67 -1.02 16.49
C GLU A 351 3.99 -1.81 16.60
N MET A 352 5.16 -1.22 16.36
CA MET A 352 6.48 -1.89 16.38
C MET A 352 6.96 -2.31 17.77
N HIS A 353 6.68 -1.52 18.82
CA HIS A 353 7.21 -1.81 20.16
C HIS A 353 6.31 -2.71 20.99
N PHE A 354 5.31 -3.32 20.36
CA PHE A 354 4.32 -4.16 21.02
C PHE A 354 4.95 -5.37 21.74
N ASP A 355 5.95 -6.03 21.15
CA ASP A 355 6.58 -7.23 21.73
C ASP A 355 7.31 -6.96 23.03
N ASN A 356 8.02 -5.82 23.08
CA ASN A 356 8.72 -5.37 24.27
C ASN A 356 7.75 -5.09 25.43
N TRP A 357 6.48 -4.81 25.14
CA TRP A 357 5.46 -4.50 26.15
C TRP A 357 4.80 -5.75 26.71
N ILE A 358 4.63 -6.78 25.89
CA ILE A 358 3.94 -8.02 26.27
C ILE A 358 4.85 -8.97 27.04
N MET A 359 6.12 -9.06 26.67
CA MET A 359 7.06 -10.00 27.32
C MET A 359 7.45 -9.54 28.73
N LYS A 360 7.19 -8.28 29.09
CA LYS A 360 7.49 -7.71 30.41
C LYS A 360 6.23 -7.03 30.94
N ASP A 361 5.29 -7.83 31.43
CA ASP A 361 4.00 -7.42 32.05
C ASP A 361 4.11 -6.27 33.09
N SER A 362 5.32 -5.93 33.55
CA SER A 362 5.61 -4.87 34.52
C SER A 362 6.21 -3.59 33.95
N GLN A 363 6.55 -3.49 32.65
CA GLN A 363 7.36 -2.38 32.14
C GLN A 363 6.96 -1.85 30.76
N CYS A 364 5.72 -1.35 30.62
CA CYS A 364 5.51 -0.11 29.84
C CYS A 364 6.16 1.09 30.60
N LEU A 365 7.44 0.97 30.97
CA LEU A 365 8.18 1.94 31.79
C LEU A 365 8.41 3.27 31.08
N HIS A 366 8.27 3.29 29.76
CA HIS A 366 8.23 4.53 29.01
C HIS A 366 6.77 4.90 28.79
N GLY A 367 6.35 6.06 29.33
CA GLY A 367 4.97 6.56 29.28
C GLY A 367 4.36 6.69 27.87
N GLU A 368 5.13 6.43 26.81
CA GLU A 368 4.73 6.37 25.41
C GLU A 368 3.73 5.24 25.11
N CYS A 369 3.92 4.03 25.66
CA CYS A 369 2.97 2.91 25.51
C CYS A 369 1.57 3.29 26.02
N ARG A 370 1.53 3.98 27.16
CA ARG A 370 0.29 4.48 27.75
C ARG A 370 -0.37 5.55 26.86
N ARG A 371 0.38 6.29 26.05
CA ARG A 371 -0.16 7.28 25.10
C ARG A 371 -0.80 6.59 23.88
N CYS A 372 -0.19 5.51 23.37
CA CYS A 372 -0.73 4.71 22.26
C CYS A 372 -2.12 4.13 22.55
N LEU A 373 -2.29 3.60 23.77
CA LEU A 373 -3.53 2.94 24.21
C LEU A 373 -4.62 3.91 24.70
N LYS A 374 -4.29 5.15 25.06
CA LYS A 374 -5.19 5.99 25.88
C LYS A 374 -6.22 6.81 25.13
N LYS A 375 -6.19 6.86 23.80
CA LYS A 375 -7.22 7.61 23.08
C LYS A 375 -7.53 7.00 21.73
N ASP A 376 -8.68 6.35 21.68
CA ASP A 376 -9.43 6.23 20.44
C ASP A 376 -9.58 7.63 19.79
N PRO A 377 -9.59 7.71 18.45
CA PRO A 377 -9.85 8.96 17.76
C PRO A 377 -11.16 9.58 18.24
N SER A 378 -11.16 10.89 18.50
CA SER A 378 -12.41 11.61 18.77
C SER A 378 -13.26 11.70 17.49
N ALA A 379 -14.56 11.95 17.63
CA ALA A 379 -15.42 12.24 16.48
C ALA A 379 -14.91 13.43 15.64
N ALA A 380 -14.30 14.44 16.29
CA ALA A 380 -13.68 15.57 15.60
C ALA A 380 -12.44 15.15 14.80
N ALA A 381 -11.60 14.27 15.34
CA ALA A 381 -10.44 13.72 14.62
C ALA A 381 -10.87 12.90 13.41
N LEU A 382 -11.88 12.03 13.56
CA LEU A 382 -12.45 11.27 12.45
C LEU A 382 -13.03 12.19 11.36
N LYS A 383 -13.78 13.23 11.75
CA LYS A 383 -14.31 14.23 10.81
C LYS A 383 -13.19 14.95 10.05
N LEU A 384 -12.11 15.35 10.73
CA LEU A 384 -10.96 15.98 10.11
C LEU A 384 -10.24 15.02 9.15
N ALA A 385 -10.04 13.77 9.55
CA ALA A 385 -9.43 12.74 8.72
C ALA A 385 -10.20 12.52 7.41
N LEU A 386 -11.53 12.39 7.48
CA LEU A 386 -12.41 12.27 6.30
C LEU A 386 -12.34 13.52 5.41
N ALA A 387 -12.36 14.72 6.01
CA ALA A 387 -12.26 15.96 5.26
C ALA A 387 -10.92 16.10 4.52
N ARG A 388 -9.82 15.65 5.12
CA ARG A 388 -8.49 15.65 4.48
C ARG A 388 -8.39 14.60 3.39
N LEU A 389 -8.90 13.39 3.62
CA LEU A 389 -8.92 12.32 2.62
C LEU A 389 -9.61 12.77 1.32
N GLN A 390 -10.72 13.51 1.42
CA GLN A 390 -11.42 14.06 0.25
C GLN A 390 -10.60 15.06 -0.58
N LYS A 391 -9.46 15.54 -0.07
CA LYS A 391 -8.54 16.45 -0.77
C LYS A 391 -7.30 15.74 -1.31
N PHE A 392 -7.27 14.41 -1.27
CA PHE A 392 -6.20 13.65 -1.90
C PHE A 392 -6.35 13.73 -3.42
N SER A 393 -5.22 13.83 -4.12
CA SER A 393 -5.15 13.67 -5.57
C SER A 393 -5.47 12.25 -5.99
N PHE A 394 -4.99 11.29 -5.21
CA PHE A 394 -5.10 9.87 -5.53
C PHE A 394 -5.39 9.03 -4.30
N VAL A 395 -6.29 8.07 -4.47
CA VAL A 395 -6.65 7.07 -3.49
C VAL A 395 -6.72 5.73 -4.19
N GLY A 396 -5.79 4.82 -3.86
CA GLY A 396 -5.78 3.44 -4.31
C GLY A 396 -6.09 2.47 -3.18
N LEU A 397 -6.28 1.19 -3.52
CA LEU A 397 -6.50 0.10 -2.58
C LEU A 397 -5.39 -0.95 -2.68
N THR A 398 -4.79 -1.32 -1.56
CA THR A 398 -3.76 -2.37 -1.51
C THR A 398 -4.30 -3.73 -1.93
N ASP A 399 -5.57 -4.01 -1.64
CA ASP A 399 -6.20 -5.28 -2.00
C ASP A 399 -6.54 -5.35 -3.51
N HIS A 400 -6.43 -4.21 -4.22
CA HIS A 400 -6.50 -4.11 -5.68
C HIS A 400 -5.26 -3.38 -6.19
N PHE A 401 -4.07 -3.86 -5.80
CA PHE A 401 -2.80 -3.18 -6.01
C PHE A 401 -2.55 -2.87 -7.49
N ASP A 402 -2.64 -3.87 -8.37
CA ASP A 402 -2.37 -3.72 -9.82
C ASP A 402 -3.34 -2.73 -10.47
N LEU A 403 -4.62 -2.82 -10.09
CA LEU A 403 -5.64 -1.90 -10.56
C LEU A 403 -5.37 -0.48 -10.04
N SER A 404 -4.81 -0.33 -8.85
CA SER A 404 -4.40 0.96 -8.28
C SER A 404 -3.22 1.57 -9.04
N VAL A 405 -2.21 0.78 -9.40
CA VAL A 405 -1.08 1.23 -10.25
C VAL A 405 -1.62 1.70 -11.60
N CYS A 406 -2.45 0.89 -12.25
CA CYS A 406 -3.08 1.29 -13.52
C CYS A 406 -3.95 2.53 -13.37
N LEU A 407 -4.76 2.63 -12.32
CA LEU A 407 -5.57 3.82 -12.08
C LEU A 407 -4.69 5.07 -11.93
N PHE A 408 -3.57 4.96 -11.23
CA PHE A 408 -2.64 6.08 -11.08
C PHE A 408 -2.13 6.57 -12.45
N HIS A 409 -1.67 5.67 -13.32
CA HIS A 409 -1.25 6.03 -14.68
C HIS A 409 -2.41 6.53 -15.56
N ALA A 410 -3.61 5.98 -15.41
CA ALA A 410 -4.78 6.48 -16.14
C ALA A 410 -5.16 7.91 -15.76
N MET A 411 -4.92 8.29 -14.50
CA MET A 411 -5.22 9.61 -13.95
C MET A 411 -4.13 10.63 -14.29
N PHE A 412 -2.86 10.26 -14.15
CA PHE A 412 -1.75 11.22 -14.22
C PHE A 412 -0.77 11.01 -15.36
N GLY A 413 -0.88 9.89 -16.09
CA GLY A 413 0.02 9.51 -17.17
C GLY A 413 1.31 8.86 -16.67
N GLY A 414 2.38 9.02 -17.44
CA GLY A 414 3.66 8.35 -17.20
C GLY A 414 3.72 6.97 -17.86
N GLU A 415 4.94 6.46 -17.99
CA GLU A 415 5.20 5.10 -18.45
C GLU A 415 4.96 4.13 -17.28
N CYS A 416 4.35 2.98 -17.55
CA CYS A 416 4.22 1.93 -16.53
C CYS A 416 5.29 0.87 -16.76
N TRP A 417 6.07 0.56 -15.73
CA TRP A 417 7.08 -0.49 -15.80
C TRP A 417 6.58 -1.81 -15.18
N PRO A 418 6.98 -2.99 -15.71
CA PRO A 418 6.61 -4.27 -15.11
C PRO A 418 6.98 -4.36 -13.62
N VAL A 419 8.10 -3.73 -13.25
CA VAL A 419 8.60 -3.75 -11.87
C VAL A 419 7.61 -3.11 -10.88
N GLU A 420 6.80 -2.15 -11.32
CA GLU A 420 5.82 -1.46 -10.46
C GLU A 420 4.68 -2.35 -9.98
N PHE A 421 4.41 -3.44 -10.70
CA PHE A 421 3.40 -4.44 -10.36
C PHE A 421 3.98 -5.55 -9.46
N ALA A 422 5.30 -5.56 -9.24
CA ALA A 422 5.91 -6.57 -8.39
C ALA A 422 5.60 -6.33 -6.92
N ASN A 423 5.18 -7.38 -6.21
CA ASN A 423 5.18 -7.38 -4.75
C ASN A 423 6.62 -7.46 -4.24
N MET A 424 7.26 -6.29 -4.15
CA MET A 424 8.64 -6.16 -3.67
C MET A 424 8.77 -6.46 -2.17
N ARG A 425 7.68 -6.56 -1.41
CA ARG A 425 7.74 -6.83 0.03
C ARG A 425 6.79 -7.96 0.41
N LYS A 426 7.03 -9.13 -0.18
CA LYS A 426 6.27 -10.34 0.12
C LYS A 426 6.32 -10.61 1.62
N SER A 427 5.13 -10.75 2.21
CA SER A 427 5.02 -11.23 3.58
C SER A 427 5.40 -12.70 3.61
N LEU A 428 6.15 -13.13 4.63
CA LEU A 428 6.55 -14.52 4.81
C LEU A 428 5.47 -15.39 5.49
N PHE A 429 4.30 -14.82 5.82
CA PHE A 429 3.36 -15.44 6.77
C PHE A 429 1.93 -15.56 6.24
N TYR A 430 1.25 -16.60 6.73
CA TYR A 430 -0.09 -17.08 6.37
C TYR A 430 -1.21 -16.04 6.54
N ASP A 431 -2.17 -16.06 5.61
CA ASP A 431 -3.30 -15.11 5.51
C ASP A 431 -4.44 -15.34 6.53
N ASN A 432 -4.38 -16.44 7.29
CA ASN A 432 -5.47 -16.88 8.18
C ASN A 432 -5.81 -15.93 9.36
N TYR A 433 -4.93 -14.98 9.68
CA TYR A 433 -5.21 -14.00 10.74
C TYR A 433 -6.32 -13.02 10.37
N SER A 434 -6.52 -12.74 9.08
CA SER A 434 -7.57 -11.83 8.63
C SER A 434 -8.96 -12.41 8.90
N ASP A 435 -9.17 -13.69 8.57
CA ASP A 435 -10.38 -14.45 8.87
C ASP A 435 -10.62 -14.50 10.38
N PHE A 436 -9.58 -14.76 11.17
CA PHE A 436 -9.68 -14.77 12.63
C PHE A 436 -10.17 -13.42 13.19
N LEU A 437 -9.64 -12.29 12.70
CA LEU A 437 -10.08 -10.96 13.16
C LEU A 437 -11.56 -10.72 12.85
N ALA A 438 -12.03 -11.20 11.68
CA ALA A 438 -13.43 -11.13 11.30
C ALA A 438 -14.32 -11.98 12.21
N ASP A 439 -13.93 -13.23 12.45
CA ASP A 439 -14.69 -14.19 13.28
C ASP A 439 -14.83 -13.74 14.74
N HIS A 440 -13.87 -12.98 15.25
CA HIS A 440 -13.84 -12.52 16.64
C HIS A 440 -14.43 -11.11 16.82
N ALA A 441 -15.07 -10.56 15.79
CA ALA A 441 -15.69 -9.24 15.80
C ALA A 441 -14.73 -8.14 16.30
N ILE A 442 -13.44 -8.25 15.96
CA ILE A 442 -12.44 -7.24 16.34
C ILE A 442 -12.55 -6.10 15.35
N GLU A 443 -13.44 -5.17 15.66
CA GLU A 443 -13.72 -4.04 14.80
C GLU A 443 -12.82 -2.83 15.11
N ASP A 444 -12.41 -2.15 14.03
CA ASP A 444 -11.85 -0.80 14.07
C ASP A 444 -12.88 0.17 13.44
N PRO A 445 -13.81 0.71 14.25
CA PRO A 445 -14.92 1.51 13.72
C PRO A 445 -14.46 2.85 13.13
N TYR A 446 -13.24 3.29 13.47
CA TYR A 446 -12.68 4.55 12.98
C TYR A 446 -12.07 4.34 11.60
N ASP A 447 -11.13 3.40 11.47
CA ASP A 447 -10.47 3.13 10.20
C ASP A 447 -11.42 2.46 9.20
N LYS A 448 -12.47 1.76 9.66
CA LYS A 448 -13.55 1.25 8.78
C LYS A 448 -14.24 2.38 8.02
N GLN A 449 -14.53 3.51 8.68
CA GLN A 449 -15.16 4.66 8.01
C GLN A 449 -14.21 5.32 7.01
N ILE A 450 -12.92 5.44 7.35
CA ILE A 450 -11.89 5.92 6.43
C ILE A 450 -11.79 5.00 5.21
N PHE A 451 -11.68 3.68 5.41
CA PHE A 451 -11.57 2.71 4.34
C PHE A 451 -12.82 2.68 3.45
N THR A 452 -14.01 2.78 4.05
CA THR A 452 -15.28 2.88 3.28
C THR A 452 -15.26 4.09 2.34
N GLN A 453 -14.84 5.25 2.85
CA GLN A 453 -14.72 6.46 2.03
C GLN A 453 -13.62 6.33 0.96
N ALA A 454 -12.47 5.75 1.31
CA ALA A 454 -11.36 5.52 0.38
C ALA A 454 -11.76 4.56 -0.75
N SER A 455 -12.44 3.47 -0.42
CA SER A 455 -12.96 2.49 -1.38
C SER A 455 -13.97 3.12 -2.33
N LYS A 456 -14.89 3.95 -1.81
CA LYS A 456 -15.82 4.71 -2.65
C LYS A 456 -15.09 5.63 -3.64
N MET A 457 -14.07 6.36 -3.18
CA MET A 457 -13.26 7.24 -4.03
C MET A 457 -12.50 6.43 -5.11
N PHE A 458 -11.87 5.33 -4.70
CA PHE A 458 -11.17 4.43 -5.61
C PHE A 458 -12.08 3.92 -6.72
N TRP A 459 -13.20 3.27 -6.37
CA TRP A 459 -14.11 2.69 -7.37
C TRP A 459 -14.79 3.74 -8.24
N SER A 460 -15.08 4.93 -7.70
CA SER A 460 -15.54 6.07 -8.49
C SER A 460 -14.52 6.47 -9.54
N ASN A 461 -13.24 6.52 -9.18
CA ASN A 461 -12.15 6.86 -10.11
C ASN A 461 -11.91 5.72 -11.10
N VAL A 462 -11.92 4.45 -10.68
CA VAL A 462 -11.86 3.30 -11.59
C VAL A 462 -12.91 3.41 -12.71
N ALA A 463 -14.16 3.70 -12.33
CA ALA A 463 -15.24 3.91 -13.29
C ALA A 463 -15.01 5.16 -14.17
N GLN A 464 -14.70 6.32 -13.56
CA GLN A 464 -14.48 7.58 -14.26
C GLN A 464 -13.36 7.48 -15.30
N TYR A 465 -12.27 6.79 -14.97
CA TYR A 465 -11.10 6.68 -15.83
C TYR A 465 -11.14 5.44 -16.73
N ASN A 466 -12.22 4.65 -16.68
CA ASN A 466 -12.45 3.41 -17.44
C ASN A 466 -11.32 2.39 -17.25
N VAL A 467 -10.90 2.18 -16.00
CA VAL A 467 -9.84 1.25 -15.67
C VAL A 467 -10.45 -0.13 -15.46
N THR A 468 -10.27 -1.01 -16.44
CA THR A 468 -10.61 -2.43 -16.37
C THR A 468 -9.31 -3.23 -16.47
N THR A 469 -9.33 -4.53 -16.16
CA THR A 469 -8.17 -5.41 -16.38
C THR A 469 -7.69 -5.32 -17.84
N GLU A 470 -8.62 -5.38 -18.80
CA GLU A 470 -8.30 -5.27 -20.23
C GLU A 470 -7.65 -3.92 -20.59
N ASN A 471 -8.23 -2.81 -20.12
CA ASN A 471 -7.68 -1.49 -20.40
C ASN A 471 -6.35 -1.25 -19.66
N CYS A 472 -6.18 -1.84 -18.48
CA CYS A 472 -4.93 -1.82 -17.72
C CYS A 472 -3.82 -2.55 -18.48
N LEU A 473 -4.09 -3.75 -19.01
CA LEU A 473 -3.15 -4.48 -19.87
C LEU A 473 -2.79 -3.70 -21.15
N ARG A 474 -3.76 -2.98 -21.73
CA ARG A 474 -3.53 -2.13 -22.91
C ARG A 474 -2.64 -0.92 -22.60
N MET A 475 -2.85 -0.27 -21.46
CA MET A 475 -2.14 0.94 -21.04
C MET A 475 -0.77 0.63 -20.43
N CYS A 476 -0.68 -0.46 -19.67
CA CYS A 476 0.50 -0.92 -18.98
C CYS A 476 0.81 -2.37 -19.41
N PRO A 477 1.40 -2.59 -20.59
CA PRO A 477 1.66 -3.95 -21.11
C PRO A 477 2.51 -4.82 -20.18
N GLY A 478 3.36 -4.19 -19.35
CA GLY A 478 4.16 -4.86 -18.34
C GLY A 478 3.38 -5.51 -17.19
N SER A 479 2.09 -5.17 -17.03
CA SER A 479 1.25 -5.70 -15.95
C SER A 479 0.75 -7.13 -16.17
N ASN A 480 0.96 -7.70 -17.37
CA ASN A 480 0.41 -9.00 -17.76
C ASN A 480 0.75 -10.12 -16.77
N ALA A 481 2.00 -10.19 -16.32
CA ALA A 481 2.45 -11.22 -15.38
C ALA A 481 1.68 -11.16 -14.05
N SER A 482 1.25 -9.98 -13.62
CA SER A 482 0.56 -9.80 -12.35
C SER A 482 -0.88 -10.30 -12.41
N PHE A 483 -1.62 -9.94 -13.46
CA PHE A 483 -3.02 -10.37 -13.64
C PHE A 483 -3.19 -11.86 -13.95
N THR A 484 -2.16 -12.53 -14.44
CA THR A 484 -2.21 -13.98 -14.68
C THR A 484 -1.95 -14.83 -13.43
N MET A 485 -1.40 -14.24 -12.37
CA MET A 485 -1.06 -14.96 -11.13
C MET A 485 -2.10 -14.79 -10.01
N SER A 486 -3.01 -13.81 -10.14
CA SER A 486 -4.13 -13.56 -9.24
C SER A 486 -5.37 -14.34 -9.67
#